data_AF-A0A7V9CWB9-F1
#
_entry.id   AF-A0A7V9CWB9-F1
#
_cell.length_a   1.000
_cell.length_b   1.000
_cell.length_c   1.000
_cell.angle_alpha   90.00
_cell.angle_beta   90.00
_cell.angle_gamma   90.00
#
_symmetry.space_group_name_H-M   'P 1'
#
loop_
_entity.id
_entity.type
_entity.pdbx_description
1 polymer ?
#
loop_
_entity_poly.entity_id
_entity_poly.type
_entity_poly.pdbx_seq_one_letter_code
_entity_poly.pdbx_strand_id
1 'polypeptide(L)'
;YETVGAHAGFRVNHHTSDRAQFVGSSGSFSVVAGEPAENVHLAFPVAENQTVDAFHRAAIELGYRDNGPPGERPVYHAGYYGAFVLDPDGNNVELVNHNR
;
A
#
# COMPACT_ATOMS: atom_id res chain seq x y z
N TYR A 1 2.49 3.65 -7.56
CA TYR A 1 2.52 3.91 -6.11
C TYR A 1 1.91 5.25 -5.69
N GLU A 2 1.55 6.17 -6.59
CA GLU A 2 0.90 7.45 -6.19
C GLU A 2 -0.44 7.23 -5.46
N THR A 3 -1.31 6.34 -5.97
CA THR A 3 -2.57 5.96 -5.30
C THR A 3 -2.34 5.34 -3.93
N VAL A 4 -1.44 4.36 -3.84
CA VAL A 4 -1.05 3.70 -2.57
C VAL A 4 -0.57 4.76 -1.58
N GLY A 5 0.36 5.62 -2.01
CA GLY A 5 0.93 6.67 -1.19
C GLY A 5 -0.13 7.62 -0.64
N ALA A 6 -1.05 8.08 -1.48
CA ALA A 6 -2.11 9.02 -1.08
C ALA A 6 -2.98 8.48 0.07
N HIS A 7 -3.33 7.18 0.04
CA HIS A 7 -4.08 6.54 1.12
C HIS A 7 -3.21 6.19 2.34
N ALA A 8 -1.92 5.92 2.12
CA ALA A 8 -0.95 5.59 3.17
C ALA A 8 -0.38 6.83 3.90
N GLY A 9 -0.84 8.04 3.58
CA GLY A 9 -0.33 9.28 4.19
C GLY A 9 1.02 9.74 3.63
N PHE A 10 1.39 9.28 2.44
CA PHE A 10 2.56 9.73 1.70
C PHE A 10 2.17 10.60 0.52
N ARG A 11 3.01 11.58 0.20
CA ARG A 11 2.92 12.39 -1.01
C ARG A 11 4.17 12.24 -1.86
N VAL A 12 4.04 12.44 -3.17
CA VAL A 12 5.19 12.52 -4.06
C VAL A 12 6.05 13.72 -3.65
N ASN A 13 7.34 13.49 -3.44
CA ASN A 13 8.34 14.53 -3.18
C ASN A 13 9.20 14.83 -4.41
N HIS A 14 9.65 13.77 -5.09
CA HIS A 14 10.47 13.86 -6.28
C HIS A 14 10.03 12.81 -7.29
N HIS A 15 9.92 13.20 -8.55
CA HIS A 15 9.55 12.31 -9.63
C HIS A 15 10.42 12.62 -10.84
N THR A 16 11.29 11.67 -11.18
CA THR A 16 12.14 11.65 -12.37
C THR A 16 11.84 10.39 -13.17
N SER A 17 12.41 10.29 -14.37
CA SER A 17 12.24 9.11 -15.23
C SER A 17 12.74 7.81 -14.61
N ASP A 18 13.69 7.89 -13.67
CA ASP A 18 14.34 6.76 -13.02
C ASP A 18 13.88 6.53 -11.57
N ARG A 19 13.13 7.45 -10.97
CA ARG A 19 12.78 7.39 -9.54
C ARG A 19 11.53 8.19 -9.19
N ALA A 20 10.70 7.62 -8.34
CA ALA A 20 9.66 8.34 -7.60
C ALA A 20 9.92 8.19 -6.09
N GLN A 21 10.06 9.31 -5.38
CA GLN A 21 10.18 9.34 -3.92
C GLN A 21 8.86 9.80 -3.29
N PHE A 22 8.43 9.06 -2.28
CA PHE A 22 7.24 9.31 -1.48
C PHE A 22 7.64 9.65 -0.06
N VAL A 23 7.09 10.73 0.50
CA VAL A 23 7.38 11.20 1.87
C VAL A 23 6.10 11.35 2.67
N GLY A 24 6.14 10.92 3.92
CA GLY A 24 5.05 11.01 4.90
C GLY A 24 5.60 11.40 6.27
N SER A 25 4.73 11.61 7.24
CA SER A 25 5.14 11.93 8.61
C SER A 25 5.93 10.79 9.29
N SER A 26 5.72 9.56 8.84
CA SER A 26 6.36 8.35 9.37
C SER A 26 7.65 7.96 8.65
N GLY A 27 8.04 8.66 7.58
CA GLY A 27 9.27 8.39 6.84
C GLY A 27 9.16 8.61 5.34
N SER A 28 9.95 7.87 4.57
CA SER A 28 9.92 7.94 3.11
C SER A 28 10.27 6.61 2.48
N PHE A 29 9.75 6.35 1.28
CA PHE A 29 10.18 5.24 0.43
C PHE A 29 10.40 5.74 -1.00
N SER A 30 11.17 5.00 -1.78
CA SER A 30 11.39 5.31 -3.19
C SER A 30 11.15 4.08 -4.04
N VAL A 31 10.54 4.29 -5.20
CA VAL A 31 10.46 3.30 -6.27
C VAL A 31 11.45 3.76 -7.34
N VAL A 32 12.36 2.87 -7.74
CA VAL A 32 13.45 3.16 -8.67
C VAL A 32 13.29 2.26 -9.89
N ALA A 33 13.48 2.80 -11.08
CA ALA A 33 13.42 2.05 -12.33
C ALA A 33 14.62 1.08 -12.44
N GLY A 34 14.37 -0.14 -12.89
CA GLY A 34 15.40 -1.18 -13.02
C GLY A 34 14.77 -2.57 -13.04
N GLU A 35 15.57 -3.58 -12.74
CA GLU A 35 15.08 -4.94 -12.49
C GLU A 35 14.17 -4.94 -11.26
N PRO A 36 12.92 -5.41 -11.37
CA PRO A 36 12.01 -5.44 -10.24
C PRO A 36 12.53 -6.32 -9.10
N ALA A 37 12.32 -5.86 -7.87
CA ALA A 37 12.46 -6.75 -6.72
C ALA A 37 11.35 -7.80 -6.74
N GLU A 38 11.68 -9.02 -6.30
CA GLU A 38 10.74 -10.13 -6.23
C GLU A 38 10.41 -10.46 -4.77
N ASN A 39 9.19 -10.98 -4.54
CA ASN A 39 8.72 -11.46 -3.24
C ASN A 39 8.74 -10.39 -2.13
N VAL A 40 8.55 -9.11 -2.50
CA VAL A 40 8.47 -8.02 -1.53
C VAL A 40 7.04 -7.91 -0.98
N HIS A 41 6.94 -7.69 0.34
CA HIS A 41 5.71 -7.30 1.03
C HIS A 41 5.88 -5.91 1.63
N LEU A 42 5.06 -4.95 1.19
CA LEU A 42 5.04 -3.58 1.71
C LEU A 42 3.72 -3.33 2.44
N ALA A 43 3.79 -3.18 3.76
CA ALA A 43 2.64 -2.88 4.60
C ALA A 43 2.68 -1.44 5.13
N PHE A 44 1.62 -0.68 4.88
CA PHE A 44 1.47 0.71 5.31
C PHE A 44 0.41 0.81 6.42
N PRO A 45 0.77 1.27 7.63
CA PRO A 45 -0.19 1.41 8.71
C PRO A 45 -1.09 2.64 8.51
N VAL A 46 -2.38 2.48 8.78
CA VAL A 46 -3.40 3.54 8.78
C VAL A 46 -4.25 3.45 10.05
N ALA A 47 -4.92 4.54 10.41
CA ALA A 47 -5.67 4.65 11.67
C ALA A 47 -7.16 4.26 11.56
N GLU A 48 -7.66 4.05 10.33
CA GLU A 48 -9.10 3.86 10.06
C GLU A 48 -9.32 2.72 9.08
N ASN A 49 -10.30 1.84 9.36
CA ASN A 49 -10.70 0.77 8.44
C ASN A 49 -11.22 1.34 7.11
N GLN A 50 -11.88 2.49 7.16
CA GLN A 50 -12.39 3.20 5.98
C GLN A 50 -11.26 3.61 5.02
N THR A 51 -10.07 3.90 5.54
CA THR A 51 -8.89 4.20 4.71
C THR A 51 -8.40 2.94 4.00
N VAL A 52 -8.44 1.78 4.67
CA VAL A 52 -8.14 0.47 4.05
C VAL A 52 -9.14 0.16 2.94
N ASP A 53 -10.44 0.39 3.18
CA ASP A 53 -11.50 0.19 2.18
C ASP A 53 -11.31 1.10 0.95
N ALA A 54 -11.05 2.39 1.20
CA ALA A 54 -10.87 3.38 0.15
C ALA A 54 -9.65 3.08 -0.71
N PHE A 55 -8.55 2.67 -0.07
CA PHE A 55 -7.34 2.22 -0.76
C PHE A 55 -7.61 1.06 -1.71
N HIS A 56 -8.22 -0.01 -1.20
CA HIS A 56 -8.46 -1.21 -2.00
C HIS A 56 -9.35 -0.89 -3.19
N ARG A 57 -10.47 -0.18 -2.96
CA ARG A 57 -11.37 0.25 -4.04
C ARG A 57 -10.62 1.04 -5.12
N ALA A 58 -9.86 2.06 -4.72
CA ALA A 58 -9.11 2.89 -5.67
C ALA A 58 -8.04 2.11 -6.43
N ALA A 59 -7.36 1.16 -5.77
CA ALA A 59 -6.38 0.30 -6.42
C ALA A 59 -7.02 -0.62 -7.47
N ILE A 60 -8.15 -1.26 -7.14
CA ILE A 60 -8.89 -2.11 -8.08
C ILE A 60 -9.41 -1.32 -9.28
N GLU A 61 -9.95 -0.11 -9.07
CA GLU A 61 -10.41 0.77 -10.15
C GLU A 61 -9.29 1.16 -11.13
N LEU A 62 -8.04 1.20 -10.66
CA LEU A 62 -6.85 1.46 -11.47
C LEU A 62 -6.22 0.19 -12.07
N GLY A 63 -6.84 -0.97 -11.90
CA GLY A 63 -6.39 -2.24 -12.50
C GLY A 63 -5.28 -2.95 -11.73
N TYR A 64 -5.03 -2.59 -10.47
CA TYR A 64 -4.22 -3.43 -9.60
C TYR A 64 -4.91 -4.80 -9.43
N ARG A 65 -4.12 -5.87 -9.34
CA ARG A 65 -4.68 -7.20 -9.12
C ARG A 65 -5.05 -7.35 -7.65
N ASP A 66 -6.28 -7.77 -7.38
CA ASP A 66 -6.71 -8.11 -6.02
C ASP A 66 -5.86 -9.25 -5.46
N ASN A 67 -5.43 -9.12 -4.21
CA ASN A 67 -4.71 -10.16 -3.46
C ASN A 67 -5.36 -10.42 -2.08
N GLY A 68 -6.50 -9.80 -1.81
CA GLY A 68 -7.22 -9.93 -0.55
C GLY A 68 -8.09 -8.71 -0.27
N PRO A 69 -9.43 -8.84 -0.32
CA PRO A 69 -10.33 -7.71 -0.10
C PRO A 69 -10.24 -7.18 1.35
N PRO A 70 -10.67 -5.95 1.62
CA PRO A 70 -10.70 -5.40 2.97
C PRO A 70 -11.44 -6.31 3.95
N GLY A 71 -10.85 -6.52 5.11
CA GLY A 71 -11.49 -7.29 6.16
C GLY A 71 -10.59 -7.57 7.35
N GLU A 72 -11.19 -8.08 8.42
CA GLU A 72 -10.42 -8.54 9.57
C GLU A 72 -9.59 -9.78 9.21
N ARG A 73 -8.39 -9.85 9.76
CA ARG A 73 -7.40 -10.93 9.65
C ARG A 73 -7.03 -11.40 11.06
N PRO A 74 -7.95 -12.06 11.78
CA PRO A 74 -7.74 -12.43 13.18
C PRO A 74 -6.58 -13.44 13.38
N VAL A 75 -6.13 -14.08 12.29
CA VAL A 75 -4.93 -14.93 12.27
C VAL A 75 -3.65 -14.20 12.67
N TYR A 76 -3.58 -12.88 12.46
CA TYR A 76 -2.44 -12.07 12.89
C TYR A 76 -2.62 -11.58 14.33
N HIS A 77 -3.75 -10.92 14.60
CA HIS A 77 -4.28 -10.66 15.93
C HIS A 77 -5.71 -10.10 15.81
N ALA A 78 -6.48 -10.13 16.89
CA ALA A 78 -7.79 -9.48 16.94
C ALA A 78 -7.69 -8.00 16.57
N GLY A 79 -8.62 -7.51 15.74
CA GLY A 79 -8.64 -6.13 15.27
C GLY A 79 -7.67 -5.82 14.11
N TYR A 80 -6.84 -6.77 13.66
CA TYR A 80 -6.03 -6.56 12.45
C TYR A 80 -6.94 -6.47 11.23
N TYR A 81 -7.14 -5.27 10.69
CA TYR A 81 -7.98 -5.03 9.52
C TYR A 81 -7.09 -4.60 8.34
N GLY A 82 -7.12 -5.35 7.23
CA GLY A 82 -6.21 -5.12 6.12
C GLY A 82 -6.80 -5.46 4.76
N ALA A 83 -6.20 -4.88 3.72
CA ALA A 83 -6.49 -5.18 2.32
C ALA A 83 -5.19 -5.25 1.52
N PHE A 84 -5.19 -6.08 0.48
CA PHE A 84 -3.99 -6.47 -0.26
C PHE A 84 -4.23 -6.35 -1.76
N VAL A 85 -3.26 -5.79 -2.46
CA VAL A 85 -3.20 -5.81 -3.93
C VAL A 85 -1.79 -6.18 -4.37
N LEU A 86 -1.67 -6.73 -5.58
CA LEU A 86 -0.37 -6.87 -6.22
C LEU A 86 -0.06 -5.61 -7.02
N ASP A 87 1.14 -5.08 -6.85
CA ASP A 87 1.66 -4.04 -7.73
C ASP A 87 1.95 -4.59 -9.16
N PRO A 88 2.27 -3.72 -10.14
CA PRO A 88 2.55 -4.16 -11.51
C PRO A 88 3.67 -5.19 -11.62
N ASP A 89 4.61 -5.20 -10.67
CA ASP A 89 5.75 -6.13 -10.62
C ASP A 89 5.41 -7.43 -9.86
N GLY A 90 4.21 -7.52 -9.29
CA GLY A 90 3.73 -8.70 -8.56
C GLY A 90 4.05 -8.72 -7.07
N ASN A 91 4.55 -7.61 -6.51
CA ASN A 91 4.82 -7.49 -5.08
C ASN A 91 3.54 -7.23 -4.29
N ASN A 92 3.46 -7.75 -3.07
CA ASN A 92 2.29 -7.62 -2.22
C ASN A 92 2.29 -6.26 -1.52
N VAL A 93 1.24 -5.48 -1.73
CA VAL A 93 1.05 -4.16 -1.13
C VAL A 93 -0.17 -4.21 -0.23
N GLU A 94 0.04 -3.80 1.02
CA GLU A 94 -0.97 -3.84 2.07
C GLU A 94 -1.16 -2.46 2.69
N LEU A 95 -2.42 -2.09 2.93
CA LEU A 95 -2.76 -1.11 3.96
C LEU A 95 -3.43 -1.82 5.13
N VAL A 96 -3.01 -1.48 6.34
CA VAL A 96 -3.44 -2.15 7.58
C VAL A 96 -3.80 -1.16 8.67
N ASN A 97 -4.91 -1.40 9.35
CA ASN A 97 -5.24 -0.82 10.63
C ASN A 97 -5.17 -1.90 11.72
N HIS A 98 -4.36 -1.67 12.75
CA HIS A 98 -4.21 -2.62 13.85
C HIS A 98 -5.30 -2.52 14.94
N ASN A 99 -6.11 -1.45 14.92
CA ASN A 99 -7.14 -1.15 15.93
C ASN A 99 -6.62 -1.27 17.38
N ARG A 100 -5.41 -0.77 17.63
CA ARG A 100 -4.71 -0.80 18.94
C ARG A 100 -3.84 0.43 19.13
#